data_AF-A0A832IKJ4-F1
#
_entry.id   AF-A0A832IKJ4-F1
#
_cell.length_a   1.000
_cell.length_b   1.000
_cell.length_c   1.000
_cell.angle_alpha   90.00
_cell.angle_beta   90.00
_cell.angle_gamma   90.00
#
_symmetry.space_group_name_H-M   'P 1'
#
loop_
_entity.id
_entity.type
_entity.pdbx_description
1 polymer ?
#
loop_
_entity_poly.entity_id
_entity_poly.type
_entity_poly.pdbx_seq_one_letter_code
_entity_poly.pdbx_strand_id
1 'polypeptide(L)'
;LITQYNTSFRTKVDSVAPYHLRLSRDRVVDENAKVTLLNSRHELLNYPNKIVASDFDGWVQERGLYFPDEWGKEFTPILSMHDKGEKAKNGSLLIANFGKGHFIYTGLSFFRELPAGVPGAYKLFANMLSIGKNNIKKPLKN
;
A
#
# COMPACT_ATOMS: atom_id res chain seq x y z
N LEU A 1 12.51 0.03 -0.74
CA LEU A 1 12.14 1.44 -0.49
C LEU A 1 10.63 1.52 -0.41
N ILE A 2 10.09 2.27 0.56
CA ILE A 2 8.66 2.55 0.66
C ILE A 2 8.46 4.04 0.42
N THR A 3 7.76 4.39 -0.65
CA THR A 3 7.33 5.76 -0.95
C THR A 3 5.87 5.90 -0.53
N GLN A 4 5.60 6.87 0.33
CA GLN A 4 4.26 7.13 0.86
C GLN A 4 3.81 8.53 0.46
N TYR A 5 2.50 8.67 0.23
CA TYR A 5 1.80 9.95 0.24
C TYR A 5 2.50 11.08 -0.52
N ASN A 6 2.31 11.09 -1.84
CA ASN A 6 2.75 12.20 -2.69
C ASN A 6 1.53 12.87 -3.32
N THR A 7 1.50 14.19 -3.30
CA THR A 7 0.47 14.97 -3.97
C THR A 7 0.75 15.01 -5.47
N SER A 8 -0.28 15.01 -6.32
CA SER A 8 -0.11 15.20 -7.76
C SER A 8 0.24 16.64 -8.17
N PHE A 9 0.24 17.59 -7.21
CA PHE A 9 0.57 18.99 -7.42
C PHE A 9 1.83 19.37 -6.63
N ARG A 10 2.73 20.16 -7.24
CA ARG A 10 3.99 20.65 -6.65
C ARG A 10 4.97 19.57 -6.16
N THR A 11 4.97 18.41 -6.81
CA THR A 11 6.01 17.40 -6.61
C THR A 11 7.36 18.01 -6.93
N LYS A 12 8.30 18.01 -5.96
CA LYS A 12 9.65 18.60 -6.12
C LYS A 12 10.66 17.65 -6.78
N VAL A 13 10.19 16.48 -7.23
CA VAL A 13 10.99 15.44 -7.86
C VAL A 13 10.41 15.12 -9.23
N ASP A 14 11.29 14.81 -10.18
CA ASP A 14 10.90 14.45 -11.55
C ASP A 14 10.15 13.11 -11.60
N SER A 15 10.45 12.21 -10.67
CA SER A 15 9.73 10.94 -10.50
C SER A 15 9.66 10.53 -9.03
N VAL A 16 8.51 9.99 -8.63
CA VAL A 16 8.29 9.41 -7.29
C VAL A 16 8.57 7.91 -7.25
N ALA A 17 8.90 7.30 -8.39
CA ALA A 17 9.07 5.87 -8.56
C ALA A 17 10.18 5.51 -9.58
N PRO A 18 10.79 4.31 -9.47
CA PRO A 18 11.84 3.88 -10.40
C PRO A 18 11.31 3.45 -11.78
N TYR A 19 10.01 3.14 -11.89
CA TYR A 19 9.32 2.81 -13.13
C TYR A 19 8.14 3.77 -13.33
N HIS A 20 7.52 3.72 -14.52
CA HIS A 20 6.35 4.56 -14.84
C HIS A 20 5.26 4.44 -13.78
N LEU A 21 4.89 5.57 -13.20
CA LEU A 21 3.82 5.69 -12.21
C LEU A 21 3.28 7.12 -12.26
N ARG A 22 2.02 7.26 -12.63
CA ARG A 22 1.34 8.55 -12.73
C ARG A 22 0.47 8.76 -11.50
N LEU A 23 0.79 9.79 -10.71
CA LEU A 23 -0.09 10.23 -9.63
C LEU A 23 -1.35 10.88 -10.21
N SER A 24 -2.49 10.62 -9.59
CA SER A 24 -3.76 11.21 -9.99
C SER A 24 -4.37 12.01 -8.84
N ARG A 25 -5.65 12.36 -8.95
CA ARG A 25 -6.45 12.93 -7.86
C ARG A 25 -7.39 11.90 -7.23
N ASP A 26 -7.29 10.65 -7.65
CA ASP A 26 -8.08 9.56 -7.14
C ASP A 26 -7.85 9.40 -5.64
N ARG A 27 -8.95 9.20 -4.93
CA ARG A 27 -9.01 9.06 -3.48
C ARG A 27 -10.17 8.15 -3.11
N VAL A 28 -10.14 7.67 -1.88
CA VAL A 28 -11.26 7.00 -1.23
C VAL A 28 -11.39 7.66 0.13
N VAL A 29 -12.37 8.55 0.25
CA VAL A 29 -12.57 9.41 1.43
C VAL A 29 -13.56 8.82 2.41
N ASP A 30 -14.29 7.76 2.06
CA ASP A 30 -15.08 7.01 3.01
C ASP A 30 -14.16 6.05 3.80
N GLU A 31 -13.96 6.35 5.09
CA GLU A 31 -13.19 5.50 6.02
C GLU A 31 -13.76 4.08 6.15
N ASN A 32 -15.03 3.86 5.83
CA ASN A 32 -15.69 2.56 5.86
C ASN A 32 -15.74 1.87 4.49
N ALA A 33 -15.16 2.48 3.45
CA ALA A 33 -15.10 1.89 2.12
C ALA A 33 -14.50 0.48 2.16
N LYS A 34 -15.15 -0.45 1.46
CA LYS A 34 -14.72 -1.85 1.40
C LYS A 34 -13.38 -1.97 0.70
N VAL A 35 -12.42 -2.61 1.37
CA VAL A 35 -11.12 -2.96 0.80
C VAL A 35 -11.14 -4.39 0.26
N THR A 36 -10.72 -4.55 -0.99
CA THR A 36 -10.60 -5.83 -1.68
C THR A 36 -9.13 -6.21 -1.80
N LEU A 37 -8.81 -7.43 -1.35
CA LEU A 37 -7.47 -8.00 -1.45
C LEU A 37 -7.28 -8.65 -2.84
N LEU A 38 -6.59 -7.96 -3.75
CA LEU A 38 -6.48 -8.39 -5.15
C LEU A 38 -5.60 -9.63 -5.34
N ASN A 39 -4.55 -9.77 -4.54
CA ASN A 39 -3.64 -10.91 -4.59
C ASN A 39 -3.49 -11.53 -3.19
N SER A 40 -4.49 -12.32 -2.79
CA SER A 40 -4.59 -12.90 -1.45
C SER A 40 -3.43 -13.81 -1.04
N ARG A 41 -2.59 -14.26 -1.99
CA ARG A 41 -1.39 -15.06 -1.71
C ARG A 41 -0.10 -14.24 -1.65
N HIS A 42 -0.16 -12.95 -1.95
CA HIS A 42 1.01 -12.10 -1.97
C HIS A 42 1.62 -11.94 -0.57
N GLU A 43 2.95 -11.87 -0.48
CA GLU A 43 3.69 -11.79 0.79
C GLU A 43 3.24 -10.58 1.64
N LEU A 44 3.02 -9.41 1.01
CA LEU A 44 2.48 -8.22 1.69
C LEU A 44 1.17 -8.46 2.45
N LEU A 45 0.37 -9.44 2.07
CA LEU A 45 -0.89 -9.78 2.75
C LEU A 45 -0.76 -10.98 3.70
N ASN A 46 0.41 -11.61 3.77
CA ASN A 46 0.58 -12.88 4.49
C ASN A 46 1.80 -12.96 5.42
N TYR A 47 2.74 -12.00 5.37
CA TYR A 47 3.95 -12.06 6.20
C TYR A 47 4.45 -10.67 6.65
N PRO A 48 4.84 -10.51 7.94
CA PRO A 48 4.75 -11.50 9.02
C PRO A 48 3.33 -11.67 9.57
N ASN A 49 2.41 -10.78 9.20
CA ASN A 49 1.02 -10.84 9.62
C ASN A 49 0.13 -11.24 8.44
N LYS A 50 -0.88 -12.07 8.69
CA LYS A 50 -1.96 -12.28 7.73
C LYS A 50 -2.91 -11.09 7.77
N ILE A 51 -3.16 -10.50 6.61
CA ILE A 51 -4.10 -9.39 6.42
C ILE A 51 -5.44 -9.95 5.95
N VAL A 52 -6.50 -9.56 6.64
CA VAL A 52 -7.89 -9.90 6.30
C VAL A 52 -8.72 -8.63 6.12
N ALA A 53 -9.96 -8.77 5.64
CA ALA A 53 -10.82 -7.61 5.39
C ALA A 53 -11.09 -6.78 6.66
N SER A 54 -11.24 -7.43 7.83
CA SER A 54 -11.45 -6.75 9.11
C SER A 54 -10.20 -6.04 9.64
N ASP A 55 -9.02 -6.32 9.07
CA ASP A 55 -7.85 -5.48 9.32
C ASP A 55 -7.98 -4.12 8.60
N PHE A 56 -9.11 -3.80 7.98
CA PHE A 56 -9.46 -2.47 7.50
C PHE A 56 -10.57 -1.82 8.34
N ASP A 57 -10.98 -2.43 9.46
CA ASP A 57 -11.99 -1.84 10.34
C ASP A 57 -11.35 -0.79 11.28
N GLY A 58 -12.12 0.24 11.63
CA GLY A 58 -11.68 1.30 12.53
C GLY A 58 -10.69 2.30 11.94
N TRP A 59 -10.56 2.35 10.60
CA TRP A 59 -9.86 3.45 9.92
C TRP A 59 -10.53 4.78 10.22
N VAL A 60 -9.75 5.85 10.22
CA VAL A 60 -10.24 7.18 10.53
C VAL A 60 -10.13 8.12 9.33
N GLN A 61 -11.17 8.92 9.13
CA GLN A 61 -11.30 9.98 8.13
C GLN A 61 -11.34 9.50 6.66
N GLU A 62 -10.39 8.68 6.20
CA GLU A 62 -10.34 8.21 4.81
C GLU A 62 -9.51 6.91 4.65
N ARG A 63 -9.60 6.24 3.50
CA ARG A 63 -8.68 5.13 3.17
C ARG A 63 -7.35 5.62 2.62
N GLY A 64 -7.40 6.64 1.77
CA GLY A 64 -6.20 7.16 1.13
C GLY A 64 -6.47 8.15 0.01
N LEU A 65 -5.40 8.82 -0.39
CA LEU A 65 -5.44 9.99 -1.26
C LEU A 65 -4.39 9.88 -2.36
N TYR A 66 -4.65 10.53 -3.48
CA TYR A 66 -3.74 10.66 -4.62
C TYR A 66 -3.25 9.31 -5.18
N PHE A 67 -4.15 8.33 -5.27
CA PHE A 67 -3.82 7.02 -5.82
C PHE A 67 -3.34 7.18 -7.27
N PRO A 68 -2.27 6.49 -7.66
CA PRO A 68 -1.95 6.28 -9.05
C PRO A 68 -3.12 5.62 -9.76
N ASP A 69 -3.40 6.07 -10.98
CA ASP A 69 -4.40 5.52 -11.88
C ASP A 69 -3.75 4.87 -13.12
N GLU A 70 -2.43 5.02 -13.27
CA GLU A 70 -1.64 4.44 -14.35
C GLU A 70 -0.21 4.13 -13.87
N TRP A 71 0.30 2.96 -14.25
CA TRP A 71 1.63 2.48 -13.87
C TRP A 71 2.15 1.43 -14.86
N GLY A 72 3.46 1.22 -14.87
CA GLY A 72 4.13 0.19 -15.67
C GLY A 72 3.83 -1.24 -15.21
N LYS A 73 4.04 -2.21 -16.10
CA LYS A 73 3.80 -3.65 -15.87
C LYS A 73 4.62 -4.26 -14.72
N GLU A 74 5.67 -3.57 -14.28
CA GLU A 74 6.52 -3.93 -13.17
C GLU A 74 5.78 -3.88 -11.83
N PHE A 75 4.72 -3.06 -11.76
CA PHE A 75 3.92 -2.90 -10.56
C PHE A 75 2.79 -3.93 -10.49
N THR A 76 2.72 -4.60 -9.35
CA THR A 76 1.60 -5.45 -8.96
C THR A 76 0.71 -4.69 -7.98
N PRO A 77 -0.59 -4.47 -8.30
CA PRO A 77 -1.55 -3.91 -7.36
C PRO A 77 -1.97 -4.94 -6.31
N ILE A 78 -2.04 -4.51 -5.06
CA ILE A 78 -2.33 -5.39 -3.91
C ILE A 78 -3.73 -5.18 -3.37
N LEU A 79 -4.24 -3.95 -3.41
CA LEU A 79 -5.51 -3.56 -2.83
C LEU A 79 -6.38 -2.81 -3.85
N SER A 80 -7.69 -3.04 -3.78
CA SER A 80 -8.70 -2.31 -4.53
C SER A 80 -9.75 -1.74 -3.59
N MET A 81 -10.17 -0.50 -3.83
CA MET A 81 -11.18 0.18 -3.01
C MET A 81 -11.86 1.30 -3.80
N HIS A 82 -13.05 1.72 -3.38
CA HIS A 82 -13.78 2.84 -3.97
C HIS A 82 -14.79 3.40 -2.98
N ASP A 83 -15.09 4.69 -3.13
CA ASP A 83 -16.26 5.29 -2.50
C ASP A 83 -17.53 4.82 -3.21
N LYS A 84 -18.67 4.92 -2.52
CA LYS A 84 -19.97 4.48 -3.04
C LYS A 84 -20.31 5.18 -4.37
N GLY A 85 -20.57 4.39 -5.40
CA GLY A 85 -20.93 4.89 -6.73
C GLY A 85 -19.74 5.28 -7.62
N GLU A 86 -18.50 5.17 -7.11
CA GLU A 86 -17.29 5.41 -7.90
C GLU A 86 -16.71 4.11 -8.48
N LYS A 87 -15.79 4.25 -9.44
CA LYS A 87 -15.02 3.12 -9.98
C LYS A 87 -13.98 2.64 -8.96
N ALA A 88 -13.72 1.33 -8.98
CA ALA A 88 -12.67 0.68 -8.22
C ALA A 88 -11.28 1.26 -8.55
N LYS A 89 -10.51 1.59 -7.50
CA LYS A 89 -9.15 2.12 -7.59
C LYS A 89 -8.16 1.10 -7.06
N ASN A 90 -7.17 0.75 -7.88
CA ASN A 90 -6.20 -0.31 -7.57
C ASN A 90 -4.81 0.22 -7.19
N GLY A 91 -4.60 1.54 -7.27
CA GLY A 91 -3.30 2.17 -7.03
C GLY A 91 -2.95 2.44 -5.56
N SER A 92 -3.82 2.08 -4.62
CA SER A 92 -3.63 2.39 -3.18
C SER A 92 -2.37 1.74 -2.58
N LEU A 93 -1.99 0.55 -3.10
CA LEU A 93 -0.78 -0.16 -2.72
C LEU A 93 -0.22 -0.92 -3.94
N LEU A 94 0.93 -0.45 -4.43
CA LEU A 94 1.64 -1.00 -5.58
C LEU A 94 3.03 -1.49 -5.15
N ILE A 95 3.45 -2.66 -5.62
CA ILE A 95 4.81 -3.19 -5.39
C ILE A 95 5.47 -3.57 -6.71
N ALA A 96 6.76 -3.28 -6.83
CA ALA A 96 7.60 -3.71 -7.94
C ALA A 96 8.95 -4.26 -7.43
N ASN A 97 9.54 -5.17 -8.19
CA ASN A 97 10.92 -5.60 -7.96
C ASN A 97 11.89 -4.51 -8.47
N PHE A 98 12.88 -4.14 -7.66
CA PHE A 98 13.87 -3.14 -8.02
C PHE A 98 15.25 -3.53 -7.50
N GLY A 99 16.17 -3.81 -8.43
CA GLY A 99 17.49 -4.35 -8.10
C GLY A 99 17.39 -5.65 -7.30
N LYS A 100 18.01 -5.69 -6.12
CA LYS A 100 17.99 -6.84 -5.19
C LYS A 100 16.86 -6.78 -4.15
N GLY A 101 15.92 -5.84 -4.29
CA GLY A 101 14.86 -5.64 -3.31
C GLY A 101 13.55 -5.21 -3.95
N HIS A 102 12.72 -4.55 -3.15
CA HIS A 102 11.39 -4.13 -3.55
C HIS A 102 11.23 -2.62 -3.43
N PHE A 103 10.50 -2.06 -4.39
CA PHE A 103 9.94 -0.73 -4.33
C PHE A 103 8.44 -0.84 -4.07
N ILE A 104 7.95 -0.12 -3.06
CA ILE A 104 6.53 -0.07 -2.72
C ILE A 104 6.08 1.37 -2.79
N TYR A 105 5.02 1.62 -3.55
CA TYR A 105 4.28 2.89 -3.50
C TYR A 105 2.97 2.67 -2.76
N THR A 106 2.61 3.58 -1.86
CA THR A 106 1.29 3.58 -1.24
C THR A 106 0.74 4.98 -1.05
N GLY A 107 -0.55 5.13 -1.37
CA GLY A 107 -1.34 6.33 -1.08
C GLY A 107 -2.25 6.17 0.13
N LEU A 108 -2.16 5.04 0.86
CA LEU A 108 -2.94 4.83 2.08
C LEU A 108 -2.61 5.93 3.10
N SER A 109 -3.63 6.38 3.84
CA SER A 109 -3.50 7.46 4.83
C SER A 109 -2.80 7.01 6.12
N PHE A 110 -1.69 6.27 6.05
CA PHE A 110 -0.92 5.81 7.21
C PHE A 110 -0.53 6.94 8.18
N PHE A 111 -0.37 8.17 7.68
CA PHE A 111 -0.11 9.36 8.50
C PHE A 111 -1.26 9.73 9.44
N ARG A 112 -2.47 9.19 9.23
CA ARG A 112 -3.62 9.26 10.15
C ARG A 112 -3.80 7.98 10.93
N GLU A 113 -3.75 6.84 10.23
CA GLU A 113 -4.07 5.54 10.84
C GLU A 113 -3.06 5.10 11.88
N LEU A 114 -1.77 5.35 11.65
CA LEU A 114 -0.73 4.98 12.62
C LEU A 114 -0.88 5.84 13.89
N PRO A 115 -0.94 7.19 13.84
CA PRO A 115 -1.21 7.98 15.05
C PRO A 115 -2.52 7.65 15.77
N ALA A 116 -3.57 7.26 15.02
CA ALA A 116 -4.86 6.85 15.60
C ALA A 116 -4.82 5.46 16.26
N GLY A 117 -3.72 4.72 16.14
CA GLY A 117 -3.56 3.41 16.79
C GLY A 117 -4.26 2.26 16.05
N VAL A 118 -4.59 2.41 14.78
CA VAL A 118 -5.38 1.43 14.03
C VAL A 118 -4.58 0.13 13.82
N PRO A 119 -4.96 -1.00 14.45
CA PRO A 119 -4.09 -2.19 14.49
C PRO A 119 -3.79 -2.78 13.11
N GLY A 120 -4.77 -2.78 12.20
CA GLY A 120 -4.59 -3.28 10.85
C GLY A 120 -3.58 -2.48 10.02
N ALA A 121 -3.52 -1.16 10.24
CA ALA A 121 -2.56 -0.29 9.58
C ALA A 121 -1.12 -0.64 10.00
N TYR A 122 -0.91 -0.89 11.30
CA TYR A 122 0.38 -1.36 11.82
C TYR A 122 0.78 -2.73 11.26
N LYS A 123 -0.15 -3.68 11.18
CA LYS A 123 0.11 -5.01 10.59
C LYS A 123 0.57 -4.88 9.14
N LEU A 124 -0.17 -4.14 8.32
CA LEU A 124 0.17 -3.95 6.91
C LEU A 124 1.51 -3.23 6.74
N PHE A 125 1.78 -2.21 7.56
CA PHE A 125 3.05 -1.49 7.54
C PHE A 125 4.24 -2.41 7.92
N ALA A 126 4.07 -3.26 8.96
CA ALA A 126 5.08 -4.25 9.34
C ALA A 126 5.34 -5.27 8.22
N ASN A 127 4.31 -5.68 7.49
CA ASN A 127 4.46 -6.54 6.30
C ASN A 127 5.28 -5.85 5.20
N MET A 128 5.02 -4.57 4.92
CA MET A 128 5.80 -3.80 3.95
C MET A 128 7.28 -3.70 4.33
N LEU A 129 7.60 -3.54 5.62
CA LEU A 129 8.99 -3.51 6.12
C LEU A 129 9.70 -4.88 6.06
N SER A 130 8.91 -5.95 6.00
CA SER A 130 9.38 -7.34 6.08
C SER A 130 9.42 -8.05 4.72
N ILE A 131 9.00 -7.38 3.66
CA ILE A 131 8.96 -7.93 2.31
C ILE A 131 10.30 -8.55 1.90
N GLY A 132 10.26 -9.77 1.34
CA GLY A 132 11.43 -10.53 0.93
C GLY A 132 12.20 -11.19 2.08
N LYS A 133 11.74 -11.08 3.34
CA LYS A 133 12.41 -11.64 4.52
C LYS A 133 11.81 -12.97 5.00
N ASN A 134 10.74 -13.46 4.38
CA ASN A 134 10.09 -14.73 4.75
C ASN A 134 11.05 -15.95 4.66
N ASN A 135 12.13 -15.85 3.87
CA ASN A 135 13.11 -16.93 3.68
C ASN A 135 14.41 -16.79 4.49
N ILE A 136 14.50 -15.83 5.41
CA ILE A 136 15.70 -15.69 6.25
C ILE A 136 15.67 -16.77 7.34
N LYS A 137 16.14 -17.98 7.00
CA LYS A 137 16.72 -18.89 8.00
C LYS A 137 17.93 -18.18 8.59
N LYS A 138 17.75 -17.40 9.65
CA LYS A 138 18.88 -16.96 10.48
C LYS A 138 19.48 -18.23 11.08
N PRO A 139 20.74 -18.59 10.79
CA PRO A 139 21.40 -19.58 11.62
C PRO A 139 21.40 -19.03 13.04
N LEU A 140 20.90 -19.82 13.99
CA LEU A 140 21.08 -19.55 15.41
C LEU A 140 22.59 -19.43 15.62
N LYS A 141 23.05 -18.23 16.03
CA LYS A 141 24.40 -18.09 16.55
C LYS A 141 24.40 -18.80 17.90
N ASN A 142 24.81 -20.07 17.89
CA ASN A 142 25.23 -20.78 19.10
C ASN A 142 26.56 -20.21 19.57
#